data_AF-A0A2Z4PX87-F1
#
_entry.id   AF-A0A2Z4PX87-F1
#
_cell.length_a   1.000
_cell.length_b   1.000
_cell.length_c   1.000
_cell.angle_alpha   90.00
_cell.angle_beta   90.00
_cell.angle_gamma   90.00
#
_symmetry.space_group_name_H-M   'P 1'
#
loop_
_entity.id
_entity.type
_entity.pdbx_description
1 polymer ?
#
loop_
_entity_poly.entity_id
_entity_poly.type
_entity_poly.pdbx_seq_one_letter_code
_entity_poly.pdbx_strand_id
1 'polypeptide(L)'
;MRSVNYQDNSKVTHIGQLLKGTSSNQWRMNVATYPFMPDNRRTDVFSLLPFFARGRILNQTKLVSTDCSEETFLAPIVDEFKEVTLGVFSELSPDSKYIEELESKQMAFSWNSKMNETDITIILPQLELARVTVLQIPFLCRGCTNSTSLLMNFDCSYDSAVSTFNINVFNNSAFPASTLQSEGVRNILAWMLYDKDAKNSFESINRNLQREKVISGNWECWNFRFDLPNISGWKFKCLGRYSNDKTKYFVDEIIGLEIDSDMPMNIVFKGKDFIENINYEGDNSTISKSSAKQSNRFELDMNAHPNDEWIPHFTDPKFTCSFTRPFTSTVERKQRYISNADRTTREGFSDSASRKASTGETTIKGSDKPVSVGGAREGESNNKSLMDRFKLFSKVVDRLEQNPLVKIHERDIIHSLCKIGKSRLHRLSDPVFFKTVVA
;
A
#
# COMPACT_ATOMS: atom_id res chain seq x y z
N MET A 1 -1.04 -10.83 -7.43
CA MET A 1 -0.82 -11.93 -6.46
C MET A 1 -2.15 -12.66 -6.28
N ARG A 2 -2.16 -13.98 -6.06
CA ARG A 2 -3.37 -14.74 -5.70
C ARG A 2 -3.21 -15.25 -4.27
N SER A 3 -4.23 -15.16 -3.43
CA SER A 3 -4.25 -15.75 -2.09
C SER A 3 -4.85 -17.15 -2.13
N VAL A 4 -4.25 -18.11 -1.43
CA VAL A 4 -4.83 -19.47 -1.31
C VAL A 4 -5.95 -19.52 -0.26
N ASN A 5 -6.07 -18.48 0.56
CA ASN A 5 -7.02 -18.42 1.67
C ASN A 5 -8.40 -17.91 1.28
N TYR A 6 -8.58 -17.51 0.02
CA TYR A 6 -9.84 -17.01 -0.50
C TYR A 6 -10.19 -17.72 -1.79
N GLN A 7 -11.49 -17.87 -2.02
CA GLN A 7 -11.99 -18.33 -3.31
C GLN A 7 -11.77 -17.25 -4.38
N ASP A 8 -11.90 -17.63 -5.65
CA ASP A 8 -11.83 -16.66 -6.73
C ASP A 8 -13.03 -15.71 -6.67
N ASN A 9 -12.77 -14.42 -6.85
CA ASN A 9 -13.76 -13.34 -6.79
C ASN A 9 -14.45 -13.17 -5.41
N SER A 10 -13.79 -13.52 -4.31
CA SER A 10 -14.29 -13.23 -2.97
C SER A 10 -14.29 -11.72 -2.70
N LYS A 11 -15.48 -11.13 -2.50
CA LYS A 11 -15.66 -9.73 -2.08
C LYS A 11 -15.44 -9.61 -0.57
N VAL A 12 -14.59 -8.70 -0.12
CA VAL A 12 -14.41 -8.40 1.30
C VAL A 12 -15.63 -7.64 1.82
N THR A 13 -16.31 -8.20 2.81
CA THR A 13 -17.53 -7.65 3.40
C THR A 13 -17.31 -7.08 4.80
N HIS A 14 -16.26 -7.50 5.50
CA HIS A 14 -15.90 -7.00 6.82
C HIS A 14 -14.39 -6.97 7.00
N ILE A 15 -13.90 -5.90 7.63
CA ILE A 15 -12.54 -5.80 8.18
C ILE A 15 -12.66 -5.07 9.51
N GLY A 16 -12.16 -5.66 10.59
CA GLY A 16 -12.36 -5.04 11.89
C GLY A 16 -11.43 -5.51 12.99
N GLN A 17 -12.02 -5.78 14.15
CA GLN A 17 -11.37 -6.01 15.43
C GLN A 17 -10.09 -6.84 15.34
N LEU A 18 -9.06 -6.39 16.07
CA LEU A 18 -7.79 -7.11 16.21
C LEU A 18 -7.88 -8.11 17.35
N LEU A 19 -7.28 -9.28 17.13
CA LEU A 19 -7.34 -10.43 18.02
C LEU A 19 -5.94 -11.04 18.17
N LYS A 20 -5.54 -11.34 19.40
CA LYS A 20 -4.30 -12.06 19.70
C LYS A 20 -4.55 -13.16 20.71
N GLY A 21 -4.29 -14.40 20.32
CA GLY A 21 -4.38 -15.53 21.23
C GLY A 21 -3.23 -15.51 22.24
N THR A 22 -3.49 -15.95 23.47
CA THR A 22 -2.48 -16.02 24.55
C THR A 22 -1.24 -16.84 24.19
N SER A 23 -1.36 -17.85 23.32
CA SER A 23 -0.25 -18.66 22.80
C SER A 23 0.36 -18.14 21.50
N SER A 24 -0.18 -17.05 20.93
CA SER A 24 0.26 -16.47 19.66
C SER A 24 1.01 -15.18 19.89
N ASN A 25 2.15 -15.02 19.21
CA ASN A 25 2.86 -13.75 19.18
C ASN A 25 2.29 -12.76 18.16
N GLN A 26 1.36 -13.21 17.31
CA GLN A 26 0.89 -12.46 16.16
C GLN A 26 -0.55 -11.97 16.33
N TRP A 27 -0.75 -10.68 16.07
CA TRP A 27 -2.08 -10.08 15.93
C TRP A 27 -2.74 -10.51 14.63
N ARG A 28 -4.02 -10.88 14.72
CA ARG A 28 -4.93 -11.15 13.61
C ARG A 28 -5.99 -10.06 13.56
N MET A 29 -6.67 -9.91 12.44
CA MET A 29 -7.84 -9.04 12.28
C MET A 29 -9.04 -9.90 11.90
N ASN A 30 -10.23 -9.50 12.33
CA ASN A 30 -11.47 -10.05 11.79
C ASN A 30 -11.59 -9.65 10.32
N VAL A 31 -11.87 -10.64 9.48
CA VAL A 31 -12.17 -10.47 8.06
C VAL A 31 -13.40 -11.32 7.75
N ALA A 32 -14.28 -10.83 6.88
CA ALA A 32 -15.30 -11.67 6.26
C ALA A 32 -15.33 -11.40 4.76
N THR A 33 -15.68 -12.43 4.00
CA THR A 33 -15.81 -12.36 2.55
C THR A 33 -17.11 -13.00 2.10
N TYR A 34 -17.54 -12.64 0.88
CA TYR A 34 -18.56 -13.36 0.13
C TYR A 34 -17.99 -13.81 -1.23
N PRO A 35 -17.97 -15.12 -1.56
CA PRO A 35 -18.33 -16.24 -0.69
C PRO A 35 -17.48 -16.31 0.58
N PHE A 36 -18.00 -16.99 1.61
CA PHE A 36 -17.31 -17.17 2.89
C PHE A 36 -15.95 -17.84 2.69
N MET A 37 -15.01 -17.48 3.55
CA MET A 37 -13.68 -18.09 3.56
C MET A 37 -13.78 -19.60 3.76
N PRO A 38 -12.86 -20.39 3.16
CA PRO A 38 -12.74 -21.82 3.43
C PRO A 38 -12.63 -22.12 4.94
N ASP A 39 -13.09 -23.31 5.33
CA ASP A 39 -13.02 -23.83 6.71
C ASP A 39 -13.70 -22.94 7.77
N ASN A 40 -14.69 -22.12 7.36
CA ASN A 40 -15.40 -21.18 8.24
C ASN A 40 -14.46 -20.21 8.98
N ARG A 41 -13.31 -19.89 8.36
CA ARG A 41 -12.34 -18.93 8.88
C ARG A 41 -12.95 -17.52 8.92
N ARG A 42 -12.58 -16.75 9.94
CA ARG A 42 -13.07 -15.37 10.17
C ARG A 42 -11.98 -14.37 10.50
N THR A 43 -10.72 -14.81 10.44
CA THR A 43 -9.58 -13.96 10.80
C THR A 43 -8.39 -14.22 9.89
N ASP A 44 -7.64 -13.16 9.61
CA ASP A 44 -6.36 -13.21 8.92
C ASP A 44 -5.30 -12.39 9.66
N VAL A 45 -4.04 -12.61 9.33
CA VAL A 45 -2.92 -11.94 9.97
C VAL A 45 -3.00 -10.42 9.74
N PHE A 46 -2.79 -9.63 10.79
CA PHE A 46 -2.91 -8.18 10.72
C PHE A 46 -1.93 -7.51 9.73
N SER A 47 -0.75 -8.12 9.53
CA SER A 47 0.23 -7.64 8.56
C SER A 47 -0.22 -7.69 7.10
N LEU A 48 -1.41 -8.23 6.82
CA LEU A 48 -2.04 -8.21 5.50
C LEU A 48 -3.04 -7.09 5.30
N LEU A 49 -3.24 -6.22 6.28
CA LEU A 49 -4.14 -5.08 6.16
C LEU A 49 -3.98 -4.32 4.83
N PRO A 50 -2.76 -4.05 4.30
CA PRO A 50 -2.61 -3.34 3.02
C PRO A 50 -3.28 -4.02 1.82
N PHE A 51 -3.48 -5.34 1.87
CA PHE A 51 -4.10 -6.12 0.81
C PHE A 51 -5.62 -6.03 0.80
N PHE A 52 -6.24 -5.67 1.93
CA PHE A 52 -7.68 -5.63 2.11
C PHE A 52 -8.24 -4.22 1.99
N ALA A 53 -9.51 -4.12 1.59
CA ALA A 53 -10.37 -2.95 1.75
C ALA A 53 -11.82 -3.44 1.65
N ARG A 54 -12.80 -2.72 2.21
CA ARG A 54 -14.21 -3.14 2.07
C ARG A 54 -14.63 -3.06 0.61
N GLY A 55 -15.45 -4.00 0.17
CA GLY A 55 -15.91 -4.08 -1.23
C GLY A 55 -14.85 -4.60 -2.22
N ARG A 56 -13.58 -4.69 -1.82
CA ARG A 56 -12.49 -5.20 -2.67
C ARG A 56 -12.70 -6.66 -3.03
N ILE A 57 -12.51 -7.00 -4.30
CA ILE A 57 -12.62 -8.36 -4.82
C ILE A 57 -11.24 -9.00 -4.83
N LEU A 58 -11.07 -10.04 -4.02
CA LEU A 58 -9.86 -10.84 -3.93
C LEU A 58 -9.86 -11.90 -5.02
N ASN A 59 -8.65 -12.30 -5.46
CA ASN A 59 -8.48 -13.34 -6.49
C ASN A 59 -9.36 -13.11 -7.72
N GLN A 60 -9.45 -11.85 -8.16
CA GLN A 60 -10.31 -11.46 -9.27
C GLN A 60 -9.89 -12.21 -10.54
N THR A 61 -10.81 -13.00 -11.09
CA THR A 61 -10.67 -13.73 -12.36
C THR A 61 -11.62 -13.20 -13.42
N LYS A 62 -12.61 -12.39 -13.03
CA LYS A 62 -13.60 -11.77 -13.93
C LYS A 62 -13.71 -10.27 -13.65
N LEU A 63 -14.04 -9.51 -14.67
CA LEU A 63 -14.50 -8.13 -14.48
C LEU A 63 -15.86 -8.18 -13.76
N VAL A 64 -15.95 -7.50 -12.62
CA VAL A 64 -17.16 -7.41 -11.81
C VAL A 64 -17.47 -5.93 -11.67
N SER A 65 -18.70 -5.53 -11.98
CA SER A 65 -19.17 -4.17 -11.76
C SER A 65 -19.18 -3.89 -10.25
N THR A 66 -18.67 -2.72 -9.88
CA THR A 66 -18.74 -2.25 -8.49
C THR A 66 -20.06 -1.53 -8.27
N ASP A 67 -20.74 -1.85 -7.17
CA ASP A 67 -21.94 -1.11 -6.73
C ASP A 67 -21.57 0.14 -5.90
N CYS A 68 -20.28 0.42 -5.73
CA CYS A 68 -19.79 1.59 -5.01
C CYS A 68 -19.76 2.82 -5.92
N SER A 69 -20.13 3.96 -5.35
CA SER A 69 -19.90 5.27 -5.95
C SER A 69 -18.45 5.70 -5.77
N GLU A 70 -17.89 6.39 -6.77
CA GLU A 70 -16.59 7.04 -6.67
C GLU A 70 -16.79 8.51 -6.33
N GLU A 71 -16.16 8.95 -5.26
CA GLU A 71 -16.30 10.31 -4.75
C GLU A 71 -14.96 10.91 -4.37
N THR A 72 -14.87 12.24 -4.53
CA THR A 72 -13.67 13.00 -4.15
C THR A 72 -14.04 14.14 -3.22
N PHE A 73 -13.32 14.26 -2.12
CA PHE A 73 -13.55 15.31 -1.12
C PHE A 73 -12.25 15.82 -0.52
N LEU A 74 -12.31 17.03 0.01
CA LEU A 74 -11.23 17.63 0.81
C LEU A 74 -11.49 17.36 2.29
N ALA A 75 -10.44 17.03 3.03
CA ALA A 75 -10.51 16.99 4.47
C ALA A 75 -10.62 18.41 5.04
N PRO A 76 -11.56 18.64 5.99
CA PRO A 76 -11.63 19.89 6.71
C PRO A 76 -10.46 20.03 7.68
N ILE A 77 -10.45 21.11 8.47
CA ILE A 77 -9.53 21.22 9.59
C ILE A 77 -9.77 20.09 10.61
N VAL A 78 -8.71 19.65 11.29
CA VAL A 78 -8.74 18.51 12.21
C VAL A 78 -9.83 18.63 13.29
N ASP A 79 -10.11 19.83 13.79
CA ASP A 79 -11.10 20.09 14.84
C ASP A 79 -12.55 19.80 14.41
N GLU A 80 -12.82 19.75 13.10
CA GLU A 80 -14.15 19.40 12.58
C GLU A 80 -14.41 17.88 12.57
N PHE A 81 -13.36 17.07 12.72
CA PHE A 81 -13.49 15.62 12.78
C PHE A 81 -14.06 15.19 14.13
N LYS A 82 -15.07 14.33 14.06
CA LYS A 82 -15.65 13.67 15.22
C LYS A 82 -15.35 12.19 15.17
N GLU A 83 -14.80 11.69 16.25
CA GLU A 83 -14.65 10.27 16.45
C GLU A 83 -16.01 9.63 16.78
N VAL A 84 -16.39 8.61 16.00
CA VAL A 84 -17.65 7.90 16.12
C VAL A 84 -17.41 6.40 15.95
N THR A 85 -18.43 5.59 16.20
CA THR A 85 -18.44 4.19 15.78
C THR A 85 -19.17 4.06 14.45
N LEU A 86 -18.90 3.01 13.66
CA LEU A 86 -19.59 2.83 12.38
C LEU A 86 -21.10 2.62 12.54
N GLY A 87 -21.58 2.28 13.74
CA GLY A 87 -23.01 2.12 14.02
C GLY A 87 -23.87 3.37 13.77
N VAL A 88 -23.27 4.53 13.52
CA VAL A 88 -23.97 5.73 13.05
C VAL A 88 -24.48 5.61 11.59
N PHE A 89 -24.00 4.60 10.85
CA PHE A 89 -24.50 4.21 9.53
C PHE A 89 -25.39 2.98 9.68
N SER A 90 -26.70 3.12 9.46
CA SER A 90 -27.69 2.07 9.68
C SER A 90 -27.62 0.92 8.66
N GLU A 91 -27.07 1.17 7.48
CA GLU A 91 -27.09 0.22 6.35
C GLU A 91 -25.74 -0.45 6.10
N LEU A 92 -24.95 -0.69 7.16
CA LEU A 92 -23.60 -1.24 7.07
C LEU A 92 -23.57 -2.58 6.33
N SER A 93 -24.51 -3.48 6.64
CA SER A 93 -24.57 -4.84 6.10
C SER A 93 -26.00 -5.38 6.09
N PRO A 94 -26.82 -4.99 5.10
CA PRO A 94 -28.25 -5.32 5.08
C PRO A 94 -28.54 -6.83 5.08
N ASP A 95 -27.59 -7.64 4.60
CA ASP A 95 -27.76 -9.08 4.42
C ASP A 95 -27.26 -9.93 5.59
N SER A 96 -26.68 -9.32 6.64
CA SER A 96 -26.14 -10.07 7.79
C SER A 96 -26.08 -9.28 9.08
N LYS A 97 -27.01 -9.59 10.01
CA LYS A 97 -27.02 -9.04 11.37
C LYS A 97 -25.71 -9.27 12.13
N TYR A 98 -25.09 -10.43 11.95
CA TYR A 98 -23.81 -10.74 12.59
C TYR A 98 -22.68 -9.80 12.11
N ILE A 99 -22.61 -9.55 10.80
CA ILE A 99 -21.60 -8.61 10.26
C ILE A 99 -21.93 -7.18 10.68
N GLU A 100 -23.20 -6.79 10.69
CA GLU A 100 -23.66 -5.49 11.17
C GLU A 100 -23.25 -5.23 12.63
N GLU A 101 -23.40 -6.21 13.52
CA GLU A 101 -22.94 -6.14 14.92
C GLU A 101 -21.41 -6.00 15.06
N LEU A 102 -20.62 -6.61 14.16
CA LEU A 102 -19.17 -6.49 14.17
C LEU A 102 -18.69 -5.15 13.61
N GLU A 103 -19.28 -4.71 12.50
CA GLU A 103 -18.99 -3.44 11.84
C GLU A 103 -19.36 -2.26 12.72
N SER A 104 -20.56 -2.26 13.31
CA SER A 104 -21.07 -1.15 14.12
C SER A 104 -20.16 -0.77 15.30
N LYS A 105 -19.31 -1.69 15.79
CA LYS A 105 -18.37 -1.46 16.89
C LYS A 105 -17.01 -0.88 16.44
N GLN A 106 -16.73 -0.86 15.15
CA GLN A 106 -15.47 -0.33 14.62
C GLN A 106 -15.43 1.18 14.73
N MET A 107 -14.23 1.75 14.89
CA MET A 107 -14.05 3.19 15.02
C MET A 107 -14.00 3.87 13.64
N ALA A 108 -14.55 5.08 13.59
CA ALA A 108 -14.57 5.95 12.41
C ALA A 108 -14.27 7.39 12.79
N PHE A 109 -13.89 8.16 11.78
CA PHE A 109 -13.98 9.61 11.79
C PHE A 109 -15.18 10.06 10.97
N SER A 110 -15.86 11.11 11.42
CA SER A 110 -16.99 11.72 10.72
C SER A 110 -16.88 13.23 10.69
N TRP A 111 -17.31 13.82 9.58
CA TRP A 111 -17.39 15.27 9.40
C TRP A 111 -18.44 15.58 8.34
N ASN A 112 -18.86 16.84 8.28
CA ASN A 112 -19.77 17.31 7.25
C ASN A 112 -18.98 17.86 6.07
N SER A 113 -19.40 17.52 4.85
CA SER A 113 -18.84 18.02 3.61
C SER A 113 -19.97 18.47 2.69
N LYS A 114 -19.63 19.31 1.70
CA LYS A 114 -20.56 19.69 0.64
C LYS A 114 -20.20 18.94 -0.62
N MET A 115 -21.12 18.11 -1.09
CA MET A 115 -20.98 17.36 -2.33
C MET A 115 -22.18 17.67 -3.23
N ASN A 116 -21.92 18.17 -4.44
CA ASN A 116 -22.96 18.56 -5.40
C ASN A 116 -24.05 19.45 -4.77
N GLU A 117 -23.64 20.49 -4.04
CA GLU A 117 -24.51 21.45 -3.33
C GLU A 117 -25.36 20.88 -2.18
N THR A 118 -25.18 19.59 -1.85
CA THR A 118 -25.83 18.95 -0.71
C THR A 118 -24.87 18.77 0.46
N ASP A 119 -25.35 19.07 1.67
CA ASP A 119 -24.62 18.77 2.90
C ASP A 119 -24.70 17.26 3.17
N ILE A 120 -23.54 16.62 3.27
CA ILE A 120 -23.42 15.18 3.50
C ILE A 120 -22.43 14.91 4.62
N THR A 121 -22.76 13.97 5.50
CA THR A 121 -21.83 13.50 6.53
C THR A 121 -20.99 12.37 5.95
N ILE A 122 -19.68 12.58 5.87
CA ILE A 122 -18.73 11.54 5.48
C ILE A 122 -18.39 10.69 6.71
N ILE A 123 -18.36 9.37 6.54
CA ILE A 123 -17.96 8.41 7.56
C ILE A 123 -16.78 7.61 7.01
N LEU A 124 -15.62 7.82 7.63
CA LEU A 124 -14.36 7.19 7.23
C LEU A 124 -13.89 6.22 8.32
N PRO A 125 -13.87 4.90 8.07
CA PRO A 125 -13.31 3.94 9.02
C PRO A 125 -11.86 4.28 9.37
N GLN A 126 -11.53 4.29 10.66
CA GLN A 126 -10.16 4.62 11.10
C GLN A 126 -9.14 3.63 10.57
N LEU A 127 -9.50 2.35 10.53
CA LEU A 127 -8.65 1.28 10.01
C LEU A 127 -8.34 1.47 8.50
N GLU A 128 -9.29 2.01 7.74
CA GLU A 128 -9.10 2.29 6.31
C GLU A 128 -8.18 3.49 6.10
N LEU A 129 -8.37 4.57 6.87
CA LEU A 129 -7.45 5.70 6.83
C LEU A 129 -6.03 5.29 7.24
N ALA A 130 -5.88 4.51 8.30
CA ALA A 130 -4.59 4.01 8.74
C ALA A 130 -3.93 3.10 7.69
N ARG A 131 -4.70 2.22 7.03
CA ARG A 131 -4.21 1.33 5.97
C ARG A 131 -3.48 2.10 4.86
N VAL A 132 -4.06 3.21 4.40
CA VAL A 132 -3.50 3.98 3.29
C VAL A 132 -2.49 5.05 3.73
N THR A 133 -2.32 5.30 5.02
CA THR A 133 -1.39 6.31 5.53
C THR A 133 -0.21 5.66 6.26
N VAL A 134 -0.45 5.15 7.47
CA VAL A 134 0.62 4.73 8.40
C VAL A 134 0.80 3.22 8.45
N LEU A 135 -0.07 2.43 7.81
CA LEU A 135 -0.06 0.96 7.79
C LEU A 135 0.03 0.40 6.36
N GLN A 136 0.80 1.06 5.48
CA GLN A 136 0.85 0.74 4.05
C GLN A 136 1.52 -0.58 3.68
N ILE A 137 2.36 -1.12 4.56
CA ILE A 137 3.16 -2.31 4.29
C ILE A 137 3.15 -3.22 5.53
N PRO A 138 3.31 -4.55 5.35
CA PRO A 138 3.31 -5.52 6.44
C PRO A 138 4.26 -5.19 7.59
N PHE A 139 5.41 -4.58 7.27
CA PHE A 139 6.37 -4.12 8.27
C PHE A 139 5.76 -3.12 9.26
N LEU A 140 5.00 -2.13 8.78
CA LEU A 140 4.38 -1.09 9.61
C LEU A 140 3.24 -1.66 10.46
N CYS A 141 2.43 -2.56 9.89
CA CYS A 141 1.40 -3.27 10.63
C CYS A 141 1.94 -4.10 11.80
N ARG A 142 3.12 -4.72 11.65
CA ARG A 142 3.78 -5.43 12.76
C ARG A 142 4.39 -4.45 13.77
N GLY A 143 5.04 -3.40 13.27
CA GLY A 143 5.70 -2.40 14.11
C GLY A 143 4.74 -1.70 15.07
N CYS A 144 3.56 -1.31 14.57
CA CYS A 144 2.58 -0.53 15.34
C CYS A 144 1.91 -1.30 16.48
N THR A 145 1.99 -2.63 16.51
CA THR A 145 1.41 -3.46 17.59
C THR A 145 2.42 -3.89 18.64
N ASN A 146 3.72 -3.78 18.33
CA ASN A 146 4.81 -4.31 19.16
C ASN A 146 5.61 -3.22 19.88
N SER A 147 5.65 -2.01 19.32
CA SER A 147 6.41 -0.90 19.91
C SER A 147 5.73 0.43 19.69
N THR A 148 6.06 1.41 20.53
CA THR A 148 5.70 2.81 20.33
C THR A 148 6.74 3.57 19.51
N SER A 149 7.75 2.92 18.91
CA SER A 149 8.82 3.64 18.22
C SER A 149 9.09 3.10 16.82
N LEU A 150 8.61 3.82 15.82
CA LEU A 150 8.96 3.63 14.41
C LEU A 150 10.48 3.73 14.18
N LEU A 151 11.18 4.51 15.01
CA LEU A 151 12.60 4.82 14.87
C LEU A 151 13.55 3.66 15.20
N MET A 152 13.09 2.55 15.78
CA MET A 152 14.00 1.42 16.08
C MET A 152 14.69 0.86 14.82
N ASN A 153 14.15 1.15 13.63
CA ASN A 153 14.69 0.72 12.33
C ASN A 153 15.26 1.87 11.48
N PHE A 154 15.14 3.13 11.93
CA PHE A 154 15.51 4.30 11.13
C PHE A 154 16.21 5.36 11.98
N ASP A 155 17.31 5.88 11.47
CA ASP A 155 17.97 7.07 11.99
C ASP A 155 17.81 8.22 10.99
N CYS A 156 17.20 9.31 11.43
CA CYS A 156 16.79 10.42 10.58
C CYS A 156 17.59 11.67 10.93
N SER A 157 18.14 12.33 9.91
CA SER A 157 18.88 13.59 10.08
C SER A 157 18.55 14.56 8.95
N TYR A 158 18.40 15.84 9.27
CA TYR A 158 18.19 16.89 8.28
C TYR A 158 19.48 17.68 8.05
N ASP A 159 19.93 17.73 6.80
CA ASP A 159 21.03 18.57 6.37
C ASP A 159 20.46 19.88 5.82
N SER A 160 20.63 20.96 6.59
CA SER A 160 20.12 22.29 6.24
C SER A 160 20.91 22.96 5.12
N ALA A 161 22.17 22.59 4.89
CA ALA A 161 23.01 23.23 3.87
C ALA A 161 22.58 22.84 2.45
N VAL A 162 22.11 21.61 2.27
CA VAL A 162 21.63 21.07 0.98
C VAL A 162 20.13 20.74 0.98
N SER A 163 19.39 21.19 2.01
CA SER A 163 17.95 20.93 2.20
C SER A 163 17.57 19.47 1.95
N THR A 164 18.32 18.55 2.58
CA THR A 164 18.18 17.12 2.36
C THR A 164 17.82 16.40 3.64
N PHE A 165 16.73 15.65 3.60
CA PHE A 165 16.36 14.74 4.68
C PHE A 165 16.97 13.36 4.43
N ASN A 166 17.90 12.97 5.30
CA ASN A 166 18.60 11.69 5.21
C ASN A 166 17.94 10.69 6.15
N ILE A 167 17.60 9.52 5.61
CA ILE A 167 16.99 8.40 6.34
C ILE A 167 17.95 7.20 6.27
N ASN A 168 18.64 6.93 7.36
CA ASN A 168 19.50 5.77 7.53
C ASN A 168 18.67 4.57 7.97
N VAL A 169 18.53 3.56 7.10
CA VAL A 169 17.83 2.32 7.39
C VAL A 169 18.79 1.36 8.09
N PHE A 170 18.45 0.96 9.32
CA PHE A 170 19.25 -0.02 10.05
C PHE A 170 19.13 -1.40 9.43
N ASN A 171 20.26 -2.09 9.29
CA ASN A 171 20.28 -3.45 8.78
C ASN A 171 19.98 -4.44 9.92
N ASN A 172 18.70 -4.68 10.18
CA ASN A 172 18.25 -5.66 11.17
C ASN A 172 17.28 -6.70 10.59
N SER A 173 17.29 -6.92 9.27
CA SER A 173 16.41 -7.86 8.52
C SER A 173 14.89 -7.62 8.61
N ALA A 174 14.40 -6.81 9.55
CA ALA A 174 12.98 -6.56 9.76
C ALA A 174 12.34 -5.71 8.65
N PHE A 175 13.07 -4.71 8.14
CA PHE A 175 12.60 -3.84 7.06
C PHE A 175 13.05 -4.36 5.67
N PRO A 176 12.11 -4.71 4.78
CA PRO A 176 12.44 -5.19 3.44
C PRO A 176 12.93 -4.06 2.52
N ALA A 177 14.24 -4.01 2.26
CA ALA A 177 14.90 -3.05 1.37
C ALA A 177 14.26 -2.94 -0.05
N SER A 178 13.71 -4.04 -0.56
CA SER A 178 12.97 -4.08 -1.82
C SER A 178 11.77 -3.13 -1.87
N THR A 179 11.18 -2.81 -0.72
CA THR A 179 10.03 -1.91 -0.61
C THR A 179 10.40 -0.50 -1.04
N LEU A 180 11.65 -0.08 -0.82
CA LEU A 180 12.15 1.22 -1.28
C LEU A 180 12.30 1.31 -2.80
N GLN A 181 12.07 0.24 -3.55
CA GLN A 181 11.95 0.32 -5.01
C GLN A 181 10.66 1.04 -5.43
N SER A 182 9.60 0.98 -4.61
CA SER A 182 8.35 1.71 -4.83
C SER A 182 8.50 3.16 -4.36
N GLU A 183 8.33 4.10 -5.28
CA GLU A 183 8.39 5.54 -4.97
C GLU A 183 7.27 5.98 -4.02
N GLY A 184 6.03 5.53 -4.25
CA GLY A 184 4.93 5.88 -3.36
C GLY A 184 5.17 5.40 -1.92
N VAL A 185 5.77 4.22 -1.74
CA VAL A 185 6.15 3.76 -0.38
C VAL A 185 7.27 4.60 0.19
N ARG A 186 8.31 4.95 -0.60
CA ARG A 186 9.37 5.85 -0.13
C ARG A 186 8.80 7.18 0.33
N ASN A 187 7.90 7.77 -0.44
CA ASN A 187 7.35 9.09 -0.20
C ASN A 187 6.50 9.10 1.09
N ILE A 188 5.63 8.12 1.27
CA ILE A 188 4.79 8.01 2.47
C ILE A 188 5.63 7.65 3.70
N LEU A 189 6.60 6.75 3.57
CA LEU A 189 7.51 6.42 4.67
C LEU A 189 8.34 7.65 5.07
N ALA A 190 8.83 8.43 4.10
CA ALA A 190 9.56 9.65 4.37
C ALA A 190 8.69 10.70 5.05
N TRP A 191 7.45 10.90 4.58
CA TRP A 191 6.47 11.77 5.24
C TRP A 191 6.24 11.34 6.69
N MET A 192 5.97 10.06 6.95
CA MET A 192 5.75 9.55 8.30
C MET A 192 6.98 9.69 9.22
N LEU A 193 8.20 9.65 8.66
CA LEU A 193 9.44 9.84 9.42
C LEU A 193 9.83 11.30 9.64
N TYR A 194 9.34 12.21 8.79
CA TYR A 194 9.64 13.65 8.84
C TYR A 194 8.57 14.42 9.63
N ASP A 195 7.30 14.17 9.33
CA ASP A 195 6.15 14.87 9.89
C ASP A 195 5.86 14.36 11.31
N LYS A 196 5.88 15.29 12.28
CA LYS A 196 5.72 14.96 13.69
C LYS A 196 4.31 14.41 13.99
N ASP A 197 3.28 14.94 13.35
CA ASP A 197 1.90 14.52 13.58
C ASP A 197 1.65 13.15 12.96
N ALA A 198 2.20 12.90 11.77
CA ALA A 198 2.20 11.59 11.13
C ALA A 198 2.88 10.52 12.01
N LYS A 199 4.04 10.86 12.57
CA LYS A 199 4.77 9.98 13.48
C LYS A 199 3.97 9.72 14.76
N ASN A 200 3.46 10.76 15.42
CA ASN A 200 2.65 10.64 16.63
C ASN A 200 1.40 9.78 16.39
N SER A 201 0.80 9.92 15.20
CA SER A 201 -0.33 9.13 14.75
C SER A 201 0.01 7.64 14.64
N PHE A 202 1.14 7.27 14.02
CA PHE A 202 1.59 5.88 14.02
C PHE A 202 1.88 5.34 15.44
N GLU A 203 2.59 6.11 16.26
CA GLU A 203 2.97 5.70 17.63
C GLU A 203 1.75 5.62 18.58
N SER A 204 0.66 6.32 18.27
CA SER A 204 -0.60 6.26 19.01
C SER A 204 -1.26 4.89 18.96
N ILE A 205 -1.04 4.10 17.89
CA ILE A 205 -1.68 2.80 17.68
C ILE A 205 -1.33 1.87 18.84
N ASN A 206 -0.04 1.70 19.16
CA ASN A 206 0.38 0.84 20.26
C ASN A 206 -0.10 1.41 21.61
N ARG A 207 -0.05 2.72 21.80
CA ARG A 207 -0.51 3.37 23.04
C ARG A 207 -1.99 3.10 23.29
N ASN A 208 -2.84 3.29 22.27
CA ASN A 208 -4.28 3.03 22.33
C ASN A 208 -4.54 1.53 22.51
N LEU A 209 -3.83 0.66 21.80
CA LEU A 209 -3.89 -0.79 21.96
C LEU A 209 -3.62 -1.24 23.41
N GLN A 210 -2.53 -0.78 24.03
CA GLN A 210 -2.20 -1.17 25.41
C GLN A 210 -3.23 -0.67 26.43
N ARG A 211 -3.85 0.49 26.17
CA ARG A 211 -4.85 1.10 27.07
C ARG A 211 -6.23 0.45 26.93
N GLU A 212 -6.61 0.04 25.72
CA GLU A 212 -8.01 -0.25 25.37
C GLU A 212 -8.27 -1.74 25.07
N LYS A 213 -7.23 -2.58 24.96
CA LYS A 213 -7.44 -4.02 24.75
C LYS A 213 -8.24 -4.64 25.89
N VAL A 214 -9.15 -5.54 25.52
CA VAL A 214 -9.99 -6.30 26.44
C VAL A 214 -9.61 -7.77 26.35
N ILE A 215 -9.58 -8.46 27.48
CA ILE A 215 -9.35 -9.91 27.53
C ILE A 215 -10.71 -10.61 27.47
N SER A 216 -10.91 -11.48 26.49
CA SER A 216 -12.08 -12.32 26.33
C SER A 216 -11.67 -13.78 26.21
N GLY A 217 -11.76 -14.52 27.33
CA GLY A 217 -11.22 -15.87 27.43
C GLY A 217 -9.71 -15.91 27.17
N ASN A 218 -9.28 -16.69 26.19
CA ASN A 218 -7.86 -16.85 25.81
C ASN A 218 -7.39 -15.83 24.75
N TRP A 219 -8.16 -14.76 24.52
CA TRP A 219 -7.90 -13.79 23.47
C TRP A 219 -7.81 -12.37 24.04
N GLU A 220 -6.80 -11.63 23.60
CA GLU A 220 -6.80 -10.18 23.64
C GLU A 220 -7.56 -9.66 22.42
N CYS A 221 -8.53 -8.78 22.65
CA CYS A 221 -9.39 -8.20 21.62
C CYS A 221 -9.28 -6.67 21.68
N TRP A 222 -9.14 -6.02 20.53
CA TRP A 222 -9.06 -4.56 20.47
C TRP A 222 -9.73 -4.02 19.20
N ASN A 223 -10.62 -3.03 19.37
CA ASN A 223 -11.15 -2.28 18.25
C ASN A 223 -10.11 -1.24 17.85
N PHE A 224 -9.61 -1.35 16.61
CA PHE A 224 -8.51 -0.52 16.15
C PHE A 224 -8.83 0.97 16.30
N ARG A 225 -7.90 1.70 16.90
CA ARG A 225 -8.00 3.14 17.12
C ARG A 225 -6.64 3.81 16.99
N PHE A 226 -6.58 4.95 16.33
CA PHE A 226 -5.37 5.75 16.22
C PHE A 226 -5.71 7.24 16.22
N ASP A 227 -4.75 8.05 16.67
CA ASP A 227 -4.90 9.49 16.74
C ASP A 227 -4.69 10.07 15.32
N LEU A 228 -5.63 10.88 14.86
CA LEU A 228 -5.64 11.45 13.51
C LEU A 228 -4.42 12.39 13.33
N PRO A 229 -3.58 12.21 12.29
CA PRO A 229 -2.54 13.18 11.97
C PRO A 229 -3.17 14.45 11.40
N ASN A 230 -2.41 15.54 11.26
CA ASN A 230 -2.94 16.71 10.59
C ASN A 230 -3.15 16.42 9.09
N ILE A 231 -4.41 16.19 8.72
CA ILE A 231 -4.85 15.90 7.35
C ILE A 231 -5.62 17.06 6.73
N SER A 232 -5.55 18.26 7.33
CA SER A 232 -6.27 19.43 6.83
C SER A 232 -5.84 19.74 5.41
N GLY A 233 -6.81 19.92 4.49
CA GLY A 233 -6.53 20.22 3.09
C GLY A 233 -6.13 19.02 2.23
N TRP A 234 -6.03 17.82 2.81
CA TRP A 234 -5.80 16.61 2.03
C TRP A 234 -6.98 16.30 1.11
N LYS A 235 -6.70 15.74 -0.06
CA LYS A 235 -7.72 15.30 -1.01
C LYS A 235 -7.82 13.78 -1.00
N PHE A 236 -9.03 13.29 -0.80
CA PHE A 236 -9.33 11.87 -0.82
C PHE A 236 -10.12 11.53 -2.08
N LYS A 237 -9.75 10.42 -2.71
CA LYS A 237 -10.53 9.75 -3.75
C LYS A 237 -10.94 8.39 -3.22
N CYS A 238 -12.25 8.16 -3.12
CA CYS A 238 -12.82 7.05 -2.37
C CYS A 238 -13.88 6.31 -3.18
N LEU A 239 -13.95 4.99 -2.97
CA LEU A 239 -15.11 4.17 -3.28
C LEU A 239 -15.94 4.01 -2.01
N GLY A 240 -17.25 4.12 -2.14
CA GLY A 240 -18.15 4.07 -1.00
C GLY A 240 -19.61 3.96 -1.38
N ARG A 241 -20.48 4.15 -0.38
CA ARG A 241 -21.92 4.00 -0.52
C ARG A 241 -22.65 5.12 0.19
N TYR A 242 -23.73 5.57 -0.40
CA TYR A 242 -24.66 6.51 0.23
C TYR A 242 -25.61 5.78 1.16
N SER A 243 -26.03 6.43 2.25
CA SER A 243 -27.23 6.02 2.98
C SER A 243 -28.46 6.15 2.07
N ASN A 244 -29.56 5.47 2.42
CA ASN A 244 -30.76 5.47 1.58
C ASN A 244 -31.37 6.87 1.40
N ASP A 245 -31.27 7.72 2.43
CA ASP A 245 -31.69 9.11 2.43
C ASP A 245 -30.65 10.07 1.81
N LYS A 246 -29.49 9.55 1.38
CA LYS A 246 -28.33 10.27 0.82
C LYS A 246 -27.73 11.34 1.75
N THR A 247 -28.01 11.29 3.05
CA THR A 247 -27.45 12.24 4.04
C THR A 247 -26.05 11.85 4.51
N LYS A 248 -25.62 10.61 4.26
CA LYS A 248 -24.31 10.08 4.68
C LYS A 248 -23.61 9.38 3.52
N TYR A 249 -22.28 9.49 3.51
CA TYR A 249 -21.40 8.74 2.62
C TYR A 249 -20.44 7.89 3.45
N PHE A 250 -20.55 6.57 3.32
CA PHE A 250 -19.68 5.61 3.97
C PHE A 250 -18.53 5.23 3.03
N VAL A 251 -17.29 5.43 3.50
CA VAL A 251 -16.09 5.07 2.74
C VAL A 251 -15.77 3.59 2.89
N ASP A 252 -15.87 2.83 1.80
CA ASP A 252 -15.48 1.43 1.74
C ASP A 252 -13.97 1.27 1.48
N GLU A 253 -13.42 2.05 0.54
CA GLU A 253 -12.01 2.00 0.14
C GLU A 253 -11.50 3.39 -0.31
N ILE A 254 -10.37 3.85 0.24
CA ILE A 254 -9.60 4.96 -0.30
C ILE A 254 -8.73 4.43 -1.43
N ILE A 255 -8.94 4.96 -2.63
CA ILE A 255 -8.22 4.60 -3.86
C ILE A 255 -7.22 5.70 -4.29
N GLY A 256 -7.34 6.91 -3.76
CA GLY A 256 -6.41 7.98 -4.02
C GLY A 256 -6.26 8.94 -2.85
N LEU A 257 -5.03 9.43 -2.66
CA LEU A 257 -4.68 10.37 -1.60
C LEU A 257 -3.75 11.46 -2.15
N GLU A 258 -4.10 12.72 -1.92
CA GLU A 258 -3.21 13.86 -2.12
C GLU A 258 -2.91 14.48 -0.76
N ILE A 259 -1.66 14.33 -0.31
CA ILE A 259 -1.17 14.80 0.99
C ILE A 259 -0.72 16.25 0.84
N ASP A 260 -1.34 17.16 1.58
CA ASP A 260 -0.82 18.51 1.81
C ASP A 260 0.07 18.49 3.06
N SER A 261 1.37 18.38 2.84
CA SER A 261 2.40 18.47 3.87
C SER A 261 3.62 19.19 3.30
N ASP A 262 4.32 19.94 4.15
CA ASP A 262 5.53 20.67 3.75
C ASP A 262 6.75 19.77 3.91
N MET A 263 7.06 19.06 2.82
CA MET A 263 8.15 18.08 2.79
C MET A 263 9.45 18.71 2.28
N PRO A 264 10.62 18.26 2.78
CA PRO A 264 11.91 18.63 2.21
C PRO A 264 12.01 18.26 0.73
N MET A 265 12.63 19.13 -0.06
CA MET A 265 12.75 18.95 -1.51
C MET A 265 13.50 17.67 -1.90
N ASN A 266 14.50 17.28 -1.09
CA ASN A 266 15.35 16.13 -1.34
C ASN A 266 15.30 15.16 -0.15
N ILE A 267 15.02 13.89 -0.45
CA ILE A 267 14.99 12.81 0.52
C ILE A 267 15.90 11.68 0.04
N VAL A 268 16.80 11.23 0.93
CA VAL A 268 17.78 10.20 0.61
C VAL A 268 17.72 9.07 1.63
N PHE A 269 17.39 7.88 1.15
CA PHE A 269 17.45 6.65 1.93
C PHE A 269 18.84 6.01 1.82
N LYS A 270 19.47 5.71 2.95
CA LYS A 270 20.80 5.09 3.04
C LYS A 270 20.71 3.78 3.80
N GLY A 271 21.55 2.82 3.46
CA GLY A 271 21.56 1.51 4.12
C GLY A 271 22.78 0.70 3.74
N LYS A 272 23.28 -0.13 4.65
CA LYS A 272 24.49 -0.94 4.41
C LYS A 272 24.32 -1.95 3.28
N ASP A 273 23.08 -2.41 3.05
CA ASP A 273 22.75 -3.48 2.10
C ASP A 273 22.22 -2.95 0.74
N PHE A 274 22.19 -1.63 0.56
CA PHE A 274 21.75 -1.04 -0.70
C PHE A 274 22.92 -1.10 -1.69
N ILE A 275 23.03 -2.22 -2.39
CA ILE A 275 24.11 -2.48 -3.35
C ILE A 275 23.57 -2.44 -4.78
N GLU A 276 24.22 -1.65 -5.64
CA GLU A 276 24.01 -1.68 -7.09
C GLU A 276 25.15 -2.46 -7.76
N ASN A 277 24.78 -3.50 -8.50
CA ASN A 277 25.76 -4.36 -9.17
C ASN A 277 26.11 -3.78 -10.55
N ILE A 278 27.39 -3.48 -10.78
CA ILE A 278 27.90 -3.02 -12.08
C ILE A 278 28.52 -4.23 -12.80
N ASN A 279 27.98 -4.56 -13.97
CA ASN A 279 28.54 -5.59 -14.85
C ASN A 279 29.64 -4.98 -15.71
N TYR A 280 30.82 -5.60 -15.76
CA TYR A 280 31.78 -5.36 -16.84
C TYR A 280 31.22 -5.97 -18.14
N GLU A 281 31.11 -5.15 -19.19
CA GLU A 281 31.01 -5.62 -20.58
C GLU A 281 32.40 -6.09 -21.02
N GLY A 282 32.79 -7.27 -20.54
CA GLY A 282 33.82 -8.07 -21.19
C GLY A 282 33.14 -8.86 -22.31
N ASP A 283 33.53 -8.56 -23.54
CA ASP A 283 33.11 -9.27 -24.74
C ASP A 283 33.37 -10.78 -24.56
N ASN A 284 32.43 -11.60 -25.05
CA ASN A 284 32.36 -13.07 -24.94
C ASN A 284 31.77 -13.68 -23.65
N SER A 285 30.49 -14.06 -23.74
CA SER A 285 30.07 -15.41 -23.35
C SER A 285 28.75 -15.80 -24.01
N THR A 286 28.85 -16.72 -24.97
CA THR A 286 27.75 -17.53 -25.51
C THR A 286 27.21 -18.43 -24.41
N ILE A 287 26.10 -18.04 -23.78
CA ILE A 287 25.32 -18.93 -22.92
C ILE A 287 23.90 -18.98 -23.48
N SER A 288 23.63 -20.06 -24.20
CA SER A 288 22.30 -20.51 -24.57
C SER A 288 21.50 -20.82 -23.30
N LYS A 289 20.47 -20.02 -23.00
CA LYS A 289 19.45 -20.38 -22.01
C LYS A 289 18.07 -20.28 -22.64
N SER A 290 17.44 -21.45 -22.68
CA SER A 290 16.07 -21.72 -23.11
C SER A 290 15.07 -20.72 -22.54
N SER A 291 14.30 -20.12 -23.43
CA SER A 291 13.15 -19.28 -23.11
C SER A 291 12.02 -20.12 -22.48
N ALA A 292 12.14 -20.42 -21.19
CA ALA A 292 10.98 -20.85 -20.41
C ALA A 292 10.13 -19.60 -20.15
N LYS A 293 8.94 -19.53 -20.77
CA LYS A 293 7.87 -18.62 -20.34
C LYS A 293 7.45 -19.02 -18.91
N GLN A 294 8.19 -18.56 -17.91
CA GLN A 294 7.82 -18.72 -16.51
C GLN A 294 6.82 -17.64 -16.11
N SER A 295 5.64 -18.05 -15.65
CA SER A 295 4.69 -17.14 -15.01
C SER A 295 5.20 -16.78 -13.61
N ASN A 296 5.55 -15.52 -13.36
CA ASN A 296 6.00 -14.98 -12.06
C ASN A 296 4.90 -14.90 -10.97
N ARG A 297 3.99 -15.87 -10.88
CA ARG A 297 2.82 -15.78 -10.01
C ARG A 297 3.09 -16.45 -8.65
N PHE A 298 3.23 -15.64 -7.60
CA PHE A 298 3.27 -16.08 -6.20
C PHE A 298 1.86 -16.37 -5.68
N GLU A 299 1.75 -17.43 -4.88
CA GLU A 299 0.55 -17.81 -4.13
C GLU A 299 0.74 -17.42 -2.67
N LEU A 300 -0.11 -16.51 -2.18
CA LEU A 300 -0.01 -15.98 -0.83
C LEU A 300 -0.72 -16.92 0.16
N ASP A 301 0.04 -17.61 0.98
CA ASP A 301 -0.43 -18.29 2.19
C ASP A 301 -0.30 -17.33 3.38
N MET A 302 -1.45 -16.83 3.81
CA MET A 302 -1.54 -15.82 4.86
C MET A 302 -1.33 -16.38 6.27
N ASN A 303 -1.24 -17.71 6.43
CA ASN A 303 -1.07 -18.34 7.75
C ASN A 303 0.31 -18.96 7.94
N ALA A 304 1.13 -19.03 6.89
CA ALA A 304 2.47 -19.60 6.98
C ALA A 304 3.46 -18.62 7.63
N HIS A 305 4.51 -19.17 8.25
CA HIS A 305 5.66 -18.40 8.69
C HIS A 305 6.71 -18.39 7.56
N PRO A 306 7.07 -17.21 7.04
CA PRO A 306 8.07 -17.15 6.00
C PRO A 306 9.48 -17.46 6.54
N ASN A 307 10.36 -17.94 5.66
CA ASN A 307 11.78 -18.09 5.92
C ASN A 307 12.51 -16.73 5.91
N ASP A 308 13.81 -16.73 6.15
CA ASP A 308 14.67 -15.54 6.23
C ASP A 308 15.27 -15.11 4.87
N GLU A 309 14.67 -15.56 3.75
CA GLU A 309 15.09 -15.15 2.41
C GLU A 309 14.77 -13.67 2.10
N TRP A 310 15.28 -13.21 0.95
CA TRP A 310 14.97 -11.88 0.42
C TRP A 310 13.47 -11.70 0.14
N ILE A 311 12.92 -10.57 0.58
CA ILE A 311 11.49 -10.26 0.53
C ILE A 311 11.15 -9.45 -0.73
N PRO A 312 10.48 -9.97 -1.78
CA PRO A 312 9.92 -9.15 -2.84
C PRO A 312 8.74 -8.28 -2.35
N HIS A 313 8.58 -7.08 -2.93
CA HIS A 313 7.47 -6.18 -2.65
C HIS A 313 6.52 -6.02 -3.86
N PHE A 314 5.21 -6.03 -3.62
CA PHE A 314 4.15 -5.91 -4.62
C PHE A 314 3.22 -4.74 -4.30
N THR A 315 3.27 -3.72 -5.15
CA THR A 315 2.48 -2.48 -4.99
C THR A 315 0.98 -2.73 -5.17
N ASP A 316 0.14 -2.00 -4.42
CA ASP A 316 -1.31 -2.01 -4.65
C ASP A 316 -1.62 -1.37 -6.02
N PRO A 317 -2.23 -2.09 -6.96
CA PRO A 317 -2.49 -1.55 -8.29
C PRO A 317 -3.52 -0.42 -8.31
N LYS A 318 -4.41 -0.35 -7.31
CA LYS A 318 -5.57 0.56 -7.27
C LYS A 318 -5.33 1.83 -6.45
N PHE A 319 -4.38 1.80 -5.51
CA PHE A 319 -4.13 2.93 -4.63
C PHE A 319 -3.04 3.86 -5.17
N THR A 320 -3.37 5.14 -5.33
CA THR A 320 -2.41 6.20 -5.72
C THR A 320 -2.19 7.18 -4.58
N CYS A 321 -0.96 7.65 -4.42
CA CYS A 321 -0.64 8.75 -3.52
C CYS A 321 0.22 9.79 -4.21
N SER A 322 -0.07 11.06 -3.95
CA SER A 322 0.73 12.20 -4.34
C SER A 322 0.82 13.21 -3.22
N PHE A 323 1.69 14.20 -3.39
CA PHE A 323 1.84 15.33 -2.48
C PHE A 323 1.54 16.62 -3.24
N THR A 324 0.85 17.56 -2.59
CA THR A 324 0.51 18.86 -3.18
C THR A 324 1.78 19.60 -3.62
N ARG A 325 2.85 19.48 -2.82
CA ARG A 325 4.20 19.95 -3.13
C ARG A 325 5.08 18.74 -3.48
N PRO A 326 5.53 18.60 -4.74
CA PRO A 326 6.37 17.47 -5.12
C PRO A 326 7.77 17.57 -4.51
N PHE A 327 8.34 16.42 -4.16
CA PHE A 327 9.71 16.27 -3.69
C PHE A 327 10.35 15.03 -4.33
N THR A 328 11.67 14.90 -4.22
CA THR A 328 12.39 13.74 -4.73
C THR A 328 12.78 12.78 -3.61
N SER A 329 12.55 11.48 -3.82
CA SER A 329 13.03 10.44 -2.91
C SER A 329 13.92 9.45 -3.65
N THR A 330 15.15 9.29 -3.16
CA THR A 330 16.16 8.42 -3.76
C THR A 330 16.71 7.42 -2.76
N VAL A 331 17.29 6.32 -3.27
CA VAL A 331 18.01 5.35 -2.45
C VAL A 331 19.47 5.42 -2.84
N GLU A 332 20.33 5.78 -1.91
CA GLU A 332 21.78 5.75 -2.10
C GLU A 332 22.24 4.28 -2.19
N ARG A 333 22.85 3.92 -3.31
CA ARG A 333 23.34 2.57 -3.55
C ARG A 333 24.85 2.58 -3.66
N LYS A 334 25.50 1.71 -2.88
CA LYS A 334 26.93 1.44 -3.02
C LYS A 334 27.15 0.58 -4.26
N GLN A 335 28.06 1.00 -5.12
CA GLN A 335 28.42 0.24 -6.31
C GLN A 335 29.27 -0.98 -5.91
N ARG A 336 28.88 -2.17 -6.35
CA ARG A 336 29.68 -3.39 -6.23
C ARG A 336 29.97 -3.94 -7.62
N TYR A 337 31.24 -4.11 -7.92
CA TYR A 337 31.71 -4.73 -9.15
C TYR A 337 31.62 -6.25 -9.02
N ILE A 338 30.93 -6.91 -9.97
CA ILE A 338 30.79 -8.36 -10.00
C ILE A 338 31.86 -8.95 -10.94
N SER A 339 32.64 -9.91 -10.47
CA SER A 339 33.56 -10.72 -11.28
C SER A 339 32.85 -11.94 -11.90
N ASN A 340 33.41 -12.54 -12.96
CA ASN A 340 32.82 -13.74 -13.58
C ASN A 340 32.69 -14.94 -12.62
N ALA A 341 33.50 -15.02 -11.55
CA ALA A 341 33.39 -16.05 -10.52
C ALA A 341 32.10 -15.93 -9.69
N ASP A 342 31.68 -14.69 -9.35
CA ASP A 342 30.43 -14.41 -8.62
C ASP A 342 29.16 -14.70 -9.43
N ARG A 343 29.27 -14.91 -10.76
CA ARG A 343 28.14 -15.32 -11.61
C ARG A 343 27.81 -16.80 -11.47
N THR A 344 28.81 -17.65 -11.21
CA THR A 344 28.64 -19.11 -11.13
C THR A 344 28.00 -19.58 -9.82
N THR A 345 28.19 -18.84 -8.72
CA THR A 345 27.56 -19.13 -7.42
C THR A 345 26.09 -18.73 -7.33
N ARG A 346 25.57 -17.96 -8.31
CA ARG A 346 24.14 -17.60 -8.40
C ARG A 346 23.31 -18.55 -9.26
N GLU A 347 23.94 -19.48 -9.98
CA GLU A 347 23.24 -20.54 -10.71
C GLU A 347 22.94 -21.70 -9.76
N GLY A 348 22.04 -21.44 -8.81
CA GLY A 348 21.71 -22.41 -7.76
C GLY A 348 20.42 -22.08 -7.03
N PHE A 349 19.41 -21.57 -7.72
CA PHE A 349 18.04 -21.66 -7.23
C PHE A 349 17.32 -22.71 -8.07
N SER A 350 17.25 -23.95 -7.58
CA SER A 350 16.36 -24.95 -8.17
C SER A 350 14.93 -24.46 -7.97
N ASP A 351 14.32 -24.00 -9.06
CA ASP A 351 13.00 -23.39 -9.11
C ASP A 351 11.88 -24.44 -9.09
N SER A 352 11.95 -25.37 -8.13
CA SER A 352 11.02 -26.50 -8.00
C SER A 352 10.44 -26.69 -6.60
N ALA A 353 10.68 -25.77 -5.66
CA ALA A 353 10.03 -25.78 -4.35
C ALA A 353 8.96 -24.68 -4.28
N SER A 354 7.78 -25.05 -3.78
CA SER A 354 6.51 -24.32 -3.73
C SER A 354 6.58 -22.78 -3.83
N ARG A 355 5.84 -22.23 -4.79
CA ARG A 355 5.60 -20.78 -5.01
C ARG A 355 4.74 -20.11 -3.92
N LYS A 356 4.71 -20.70 -2.73
CA LYS A 356 3.96 -20.23 -1.56
C LYS A 356 4.72 -19.11 -0.86
N ALA A 357 4.00 -18.08 -0.46
CA ALA A 357 4.53 -16.83 0.04
C ALA A 357 3.73 -16.33 1.25
N SER A 358 4.36 -15.65 2.20
CA SER A 358 3.70 -15.10 3.38
C SER A 358 4.22 -13.71 3.73
N THR A 359 3.36 -12.86 4.32
CA THR A 359 3.73 -11.54 4.88
C THR A 359 3.97 -11.59 6.39
N GLY A 360 4.01 -12.78 6.98
CA GLY A 360 4.30 -12.99 8.40
C GLY A 360 5.70 -12.53 8.81
N GLU A 361 6.01 -12.67 10.10
CA GLU A 361 7.37 -12.46 10.59
C GLU A 361 8.27 -13.63 10.19
N THR A 362 9.45 -13.32 9.68
CA THR A 362 10.41 -14.32 9.17
C THR A 362 10.98 -15.13 10.32
N THR A 363 11.11 -16.44 10.12
CA THR A 363 11.71 -17.34 11.10
C THR A 363 12.68 -18.31 10.42
N ILE A 364 13.74 -18.71 11.13
CA ILE A 364 14.74 -19.68 10.64
C ILE A 364 14.10 -21.04 10.27
N LYS A 365 12.96 -21.37 10.91
CA LYS A 365 12.19 -22.60 10.66
C LYS A 365 11.05 -22.39 9.64
N GLY A 366 10.92 -21.20 9.07
CA GLY A 366 9.91 -20.89 8.06
C GLY A 366 10.14 -21.68 6.79
N SER A 367 9.06 -21.98 6.07
CA SER A 367 9.12 -22.76 4.81
C SER A 367 8.60 -21.98 3.60
N ASP A 368 7.81 -20.94 3.82
CA ASP A 368 7.25 -20.08 2.78
C ASP A 368 8.18 -18.90 2.46
N LYS A 369 8.09 -18.35 1.25
CA LYS A 369 8.88 -17.17 0.88
C LYS A 369 8.31 -15.90 1.52
N PRO A 370 9.11 -15.04 2.17
CA PRO A 370 8.61 -13.77 2.67
C PRO A 370 8.23 -12.85 1.52
N VAL A 371 7.11 -12.15 1.61
CA VAL A 371 6.70 -11.12 0.65
C VAL A 371 6.15 -9.89 1.36
N SER A 372 6.21 -8.75 0.69
CA SER A 372 5.63 -7.48 1.12
C SER A 372 4.57 -7.07 0.10
N VAL A 373 3.43 -6.55 0.56
CA VAL A 373 2.32 -6.10 -0.29
C VAL A 373 1.84 -4.73 0.14
N GLY A 374 1.10 -4.03 -0.72
CA GLY A 374 0.57 -2.71 -0.44
C GLY A 374 1.48 -1.60 -0.94
N GLY A 375 1.36 -0.40 -0.38
CA GLY A 375 2.10 0.74 -0.87
C GLY A 375 1.44 1.45 -2.05
N ALA A 376 1.64 2.76 -2.11
CA ALA A 376 1.08 3.61 -3.15
C ALA A 376 1.80 3.50 -4.49
N ARG A 377 1.02 3.66 -5.57
CA ARG A 377 1.54 4.11 -6.87
C ARG A 377 1.64 5.62 -6.87
N GLU A 378 2.48 6.16 -7.74
CA GLU A 378 2.48 7.61 -8.00
C GLU A 378 1.11 8.04 -8.52
N GLY A 379 0.58 9.13 -7.94
CA GLY A 379 -0.62 9.78 -8.45
C GLY A 379 -0.40 10.41 -9.82
N GLU A 380 -1.51 10.62 -10.54
CA GLU A 380 -1.52 11.20 -11.89
C GLU A 380 -0.88 12.60 -11.97
N SER A 381 -0.66 13.28 -10.84
CA SER A 381 -0.05 14.61 -10.78
C SER A 381 1.42 14.65 -11.23
N ASN A 382 2.17 13.55 -11.12
CA ASN A 382 3.52 13.44 -11.72
C ASN A 382 3.48 13.39 -13.27
N ASN A 383 2.29 13.19 -13.88
CA ASN A 383 2.15 13.27 -15.33
C ASN A 383 2.41 14.67 -15.86
N LYS A 384 2.34 15.76 -15.07
CA LYS A 384 2.55 17.12 -15.62
C LYS A 384 3.90 17.29 -16.34
N SER A 385 4.99 16.71 -15.83
CA SER A 385 6.31 16.80 -16.50
C SER A 385 6.43 15.87 -17.71
N LEU A 386 5.65 14.79 -17.76
CA LEU A 386 5.59 13.86 -18.89
C LEU A 386 4.62 14.35 -19.98
N MET A 387 3.53 14.99 -19.60
CA MET A 387 2.55 15.65 -20.48
C MET A 387 3.22 16.72 -21.35
N ASP A 388 4.26 17.38 -20.82
CA ASP A 388 5.10 18.28 -21.60
C ASP A 388 5.76 17.61 -22.82
N ARG A 389 6.07 16.31 -22.75
CA ARG A 389 6.63 15.53 -23.88
C ARG A 389 5.55 15.07 -24.86
N PHE A 390 4.31 14.93 -24.41
CA PHE A 390 3.18 14.47 -25.22
C PHE A 390 2.24 15.60 -25.67
N LYS A 391 2.65 16.87 -25.52
CA LYS A 391 1.88 18.07 -25.94
C LYS A 391 1.24 17.96 -27.32
N LEU A 392 1.96 17.41 -28.30
CA LEU A 392 1.45 17.24 -29.66
C LEU A 392 0.37 16.15 -29.73
N PHE A 393 0.53 15.06 -29.00
CA PHE A 393 -0.47 14.00 -28.90
C PHE A 393 -1.75 14.49 -28.21
N SER A 394 -1.61 15.22 -27.09
CA SER A 394 -2.77 15.83 -26.41
C SER A 394 -3.57 16.74 -27.34
N LYS A 395 -2.90 17.55 -28.19
CA LYS A 395 -3.58 18.38 -29.20
C LYS A 395 -4.33 17.57 -30.27
N VAL A 396 -3.87 16.36 -30.59
CA VAL A 396 -4.57 15.46 -31.51
C VAL A 396 -5.81 14.89 -30.84
N VAL A 397 -5.69 14.46 -29.58
CA VAL A 397 -6.82 13.98 -28.78
C VAL A 397 -7.89 15.08 -28.63
N ASP A 398 -7.49 16.33 -28.36
CA ASP A 398 -8.40 17.49 -28.30
C ASP A 398 -9.18 17.69 -29.61
N ARG A 399 -8.52 17.50 -30.77
CA ARG A 399 -9.15 17.59 -32.09
C ARG A 399 -10.11 16.44 -32.34
N LEU A 400 -9.83 15.25 -31.83
CA LEU A 400 -10.70 14.08 -31.94
C LEU A 400 -11.95 14.23 -31.07
N GLU A 401 -11.82 14.84 -29.90
CA GLU A 401 -12.94 15.10 -28.97
C GLU A 401 -13.97 16.07 -29.56
N GLN A 402 -13.55 16.97 -30.45
CA GLN A 402 -14.44 17.89 -31.17
C GLN A 402 -15.32 17.17 -32.22
N ASN A 403 -15.05 15.89 -32.51
CA ASN A 403 -15.84 15.11 -33.43
C ASN A 403 -16.97 14.36 -32.68
N PRO A 404 -18.26 14.65 -32.98
CA PRO A 404 -19.39 14.02 -32.28
C PRO A 404 -19.51 12.50 -32.51
N LEU A 405 -18.73 11.91 -33.43
CA LEU A 405 -18.66 10.48 -33.66
C LEU A 405 -17.61 9.76 -32.80
N VAL A 406 -16.79 10.48 -32.04
CA VAL A 406 -15.71 9.92 -31.23
C VAL A 406 -16.01 10.13 -29.76
N LYS A 407 -15.94 9.04 -28.98
CA LYS A 407 -16.08 9.07 -27.52
C LYS A 407 -14.78 8.60 -26.89
N ILE A 408 -14.11 9.49 -26.18
CA ILE A 408 -12.88 9.17 -25.45
C ILE A 408 -13.29 8.61 -24.08
N HIS A 409 -12.86 7.39 -23.78
CA HIS A 409 -13.18 6.71 -22.53
C HIS A 409 -12.16 6.99 -21.42
N GLU A 410 -10.90 7.17 -21.80
CA GLU A 410 -9.76 7.34 -20.91
C GLU A 410 -8.84 8.41 -21.51
N ARG A 411 -8.36 9.34 -20.69
CA ARG A 411 -7.56 10.49 -21.13
C ARG A 411 -6.32 10.62 -20.26
N ASP A 412 -5.19 11.00 -20.88
CA ASP A 412 -3.95 11.38 -20.21
C ASP A 412 -3.37 10.30 -19.26
N ILE A 413 -3.62 9.03 -19.59
CA ILE A 413 -3.07 7.88 -18.87
C ILE A 413 -1.68 7.56 -19.43
N ILE A 414 -0.65 7.81 -18.62
CA ILE A 414 0.74 7.55 -18.99
C ILE A 414 1.25 6.35 -18.20
N HIS A 415 1.79 5.36 -18.91
CA HIS A 415 2.36 4.17 -18.29
C HIS A 415 3.86 4.06 -18.53
N SER A 416 4.57 3.84 -17.44
CA SER A 416 5.97 3.46 -17.45
C SER A 416 6.19 2.10 -18.15
N LEU A 417 7.07 2.05 -19.16
CA LEU A 417 7.51 0.81 -19.78
C LEU A 417 8.08 -0.19 -18.76
N CYS A 418 7.65 -1.45 -18.88
CA CYS A 418 8.15 -2.53 -18.05
C CYS A 418 9.56 -2.95 -18.50
N LYS A 419 10.42 -3.31 -17.54
CA LYS A 419 11.74 -3.86 -17.83
C LYS A 419 11.59 -5.32 -18.29
N ILE A 420 12.07 -5.61 -19.50
CA ILE A 420 12.08 -6.97 -20.05
C ILE A 420 13.53 -7.48 -20.10
N GLY A 421 13.85 -8.44 -19.23
CA GLY A 421 15.17 -9.04 -19.16
C GLY A 421 16.30 -8.03 -18.92
N LYS A 422 17.37 -8.11 -19.71
CA LYS A 422 18.50 -7.16 -19.69
C LYS A 422 18.33 -5.97 -20.65
N SER A 423 17.24 -5.94 -21.43
CA SER A 423 17.02 -4.88 -22.41
C SER A 423 16.86 -3.53 -21.73
N ARG A 424 17.51 -2.50 -22.28
CA ARG A 424 17.45 -1.12 -21.81
C ARG A 424 16.46 -0.27 -22.60
N LEU A 425 15.69 -0.85 -23.53
CA LEU A 425 14.71 -0.11 -24.35
C LEU A 425 13.55 0.50 -23.54
N HIS A 426 13.33 0.03 -22.30
CA HIS A 426 12.46 0.68 -21.33
C HIS A 426 13.05 1.98 -20.74
N ARG A 427 14.26 2.36 -21.17
CA ARG A 427 15.04 3.54 -20.79
C ARG A 427 15.42 4.33 -22.04
N LEU A 428 15.49 5.64 -21.91
CA LEU A 428 16.08 6.52 -22.93
C LEU A 428 17.61 6.56 -22.78
N SER A 429 18.29 7.09 -23.79
CA SER A 429 19.76 7.19 -23.87
C SER A 429 20.38 8.12 -22.83
N ASP A 430 19.59 9.01 -22.23
CA ASP A 430 20.05 9.95 -21.20
C ASP A 430 19.76 9.39 -19.78
N PRO A 431 20.71 9.45 -18.82
CA PRO A 431 20.57 8.82 -17.51
C PRO A 431 19.49 9.45 -16.62
N VAL A 432 18.92 10.59 -17.03
CA VAL A 432 18.28 11.51 -16.10
C VAL A 432 16.75 11.31 -16.01
N PHE A 433 16.02 10.87 -17.05
CA PHE A 433 14.54 10.81 -16.93
C PHE A 433 13.79 9.78 -17.83
N PHE A 434 13.29 8.72 -17.15
CA PHE A 434 12.01 7.97 -17.29
C PHE A 434 11.61 7.10 -18.52
N LYS A 435 10.61 6.24 -18.23
CA LYS A 435 10.01 5.10 -18.97
C LYS A 435 8.68 5.52 -19.66
N THR A 436 8.36 5.18 -20.93
CA THR A 436 6.95 5.23 -21.45
C THR A 436 6.66 4.55 -22.81
N VAL A 437 5.46 3.94 -22.95
CA VAL A 437 4.67 3.74 -24.19
C VAL A 437 3.29 4.39 -23.99
N VAL A 438 2.77 5.03 -25.03
CA VAL A 438 1.43 5.66 -25.09
C VAL A 438 0.44 4.61 -25.59
N ALA A 439 -0.74 4.52 -24.97
CA ALA A 439 -1.91 3.86 -25.54
C ALA A 439 -2.93 4.93 -25.92
#